data_AF-A0AAU3KBZ3-F1
#
_entry.id   AF-A0AAU3KBZ3-F1
#
_cell.length_a   1.000
_cell.length_b   1.000
_cell.length_c   1.000
_cell.angle_alpha   90.00
_cell.angle_beta   90.00
_cell.angle_gamma   90.00
#
_symmetry.space_group_name_H-M   'P 1'
#
loop_
_entity.id
_entity.type
_entity.pdbx_description
1 polymer ?
#
loop_
_entity_poly.entity_id
_entity_poly.type
_entity_poly.pdbx_seq_one_letter_code
_entity_poly.pdbx_strand_id
1 'polypeptide(L)'
;MTTAVEEELDAEYAGAGWWGSLYRAPRRRRWFRLIPNEEISGEQRSELVAWQTRPRRRELVPVVKGAGGEQRQFGGRWFQVVSYETDARRSLADALESPDPAHRVAALATVLKAYPGWREAVGPGLVALPADIVLAGDRGPLLLPLPPWGAPSLEQLAGAPARIAHLTPEAARGLVPRDRDPGLHALAVAARGCFENLPDGDTDRLLQRAACAAVFTEGQREGRLPSWMRRVEPVRGVRERLRDLTGPRATRWSDTEAGQLADALDEAWRAMNPLRAVEKLREAGSPRLAVGLAQAALVDRPSYDLLILAAKIARRDLKEPLEALSLLERAVQADPGRSEAYAAQLSIIGGLWSVVQGGLAQATDGSFAQRLNDTARTAFKRLPAEQQREHAHEMATCLIGQRAYDEANRHVYTWLHDSQDTLMWWRLDLMLDYAETFEGLKHFDTAAQVADQVRTGLGRLRATRQMSASEIHEHGMRLAALDRRLLEGKG
;
A
#
# COMPACT_ATOMS: atom_id res chain seq x y z
N MET A 1 6.82 31.59 25.13
CA MET A 1 8.28 31.38 25.29
C MET A 1 8.91 30.88 23.98
N THR A 2 8.35 29.85 23.33
CA THR A 2 8.86 29.28 22.08
C THR A 2 9.07 30.31 20.97
N THR A 3 8.11 31.20 20.72
CA THR A 3 8.20 32.23 19.67
C THR A 3 9.37 33.20 19.85
N ALA A 4 9.67 33.62 21.09
CA ALA A 4 10.81 34.49 21.37
C ALA A 4 12.15 33.78 21.11
N VAL A 5 12.23 32.50 21.48
CA VAL A 5 13.41 31.67 21.19
C VAL A 5 13.60 31.49 19.68
N GLU A 6 12.52 31.23 18.93
CA GLU A 6 12.56 31.05 17.48
C GLU A 6 13.07 32.30 16.76
N GLU A 7 12.58 33.48 17.15
CA GLU A 7 13.03 34.78 16.62
C GLU A 7 14.50 35.07 16.98
N GLU A 8 14.89 34.92 18.25
CA GLU A 8 16.25 35.22 18.71
C GLU A 8 17.31 34.22 18.19
N LEU A 9 16.91 32.98 17.90
CA LEU A 9 17.78 31.94 17.37
C LEU A 9 17.80 31.89 15.83
N ASP A 10 16.83 32.55 15.17
CA ASP A 10 16.52 32.41 13.75
C ASP A 10 16.38 30.92 13.38
N ALA A 11 15.50 30.23 14.10
CA ALA A 11 15.28 28.79 14.02
C ALA A 11 13.82 28.43 14.33
N GLU A 12 13.36 27.29 13.83
CA GLU A 12 12.01 26.76 14.04
C GLU A 12 12.04 25.66 15.10
N TYR A 13 11.07 25.62 16.00
CA TYR A 13 10.92 24.53 16.97
C TYR A 13 10.65 23.20 16.25
N ALA A 14 11.43 22.18 16.58
CA ALA A 14 11.36 20.86 15.96
C ALA A 14 10.86 19.75 16.90
N GLY A 15 10.60 20.08 18.17
CA GLY A 15 10.07 19.14 19.16
C GLY A 15 10.90 19.04 20.44
N ALA A 16 10.41 18.22 21.38
CA ALA A 16 11.11 17.90 22.61
C ALA A 16 12.09 16.75 22.38
N GLY A 17 13.37 16.99 22.64
CA GLY A 17 14.37 15.93 22.74
C GLY A 17 14.34 15.27 24.11
N TRP A 18 15.09 14.17 24.28
CA TRP A 18 15.17 13.48 25.57
C TRP A 18 15.54 14.43 26.70
N TRP A 19 16.60 15.23 26.49
CA TRP A 19 16.91 16.41 27.30
C TRP A 19 16.79 17.68 26.46
N GLY A 20 16.08 18.68 26.98
CA GLY A 20 15.92 19.97 26.33
C GLY A 20 15.04 19.96 25.06
N SER A 21 14.91 21.15 24.47
CA SER A 21 14.07 21.41 23.29
C SER A 21 14.94 21.57 22.04
N LEU A 22 14.47 21.03 20.91
CA LEU A 22 15.20 21.08 19.65
C LEU A 22 14.64 22.13 18.70
N TYR A 23 15.55 22.79 18.01
CA TYR A 23 15.26 23.83 17.03
C TYR A 23 16.10 23.59 15.78
N ARG A 24 15.52 23.82 14.60
CA ARG A 24 16.20 23.66 13.31
C ARG A 24 16.35 25.00 12.61
N ALA A 25 17.53 25.26 12.05
CA ALA A 25 17.81 26.42 11.21
C ALA A 25 18.34 25.96 9.84
N PRO A 26 17.45 25.51 8.93
CA PRO A 26 17.85 24.87 7.68
C PRO A 26 18.73 25.76 6.79
N ARG A 27 18.45 27.07 6.76
CA ARG A 27 19.23 28.07 5.99
C ARG A 27 20.70 28.13 6.43
N ARG A 28 20.97 27.80 7.70
CA ARG A 28 22.30 27.83 8.31
C ARG A 28 22.95 26.44 8.37
N ARG A 29 22.26 25.39 7.92
CA ARG A 29 22.67 23.98 8.08
C ARG A 29 22.97 23.64 9.55
N ARG A 30 22.11 24.13 10.45
CA ARG A 30 22.25 23.96 11.89
C ARG A 30 21.00 23.39 12.53
N TRP A 31 21.23 22.60 13.56
CA TRP A 31 20.24 22.26 14.58
C TRP A 31 20.77 22.70 15.93
N PHE A 32 19.87 23.05 16.83
CA PHE A 32 20.19 23.51 18.17
C PHE A 32 19.37 22.73 19.19
N ARG A 33 20.00 22.37 20.29
CA ARG A 33 19.32 21.89 21.49
C ARG A 33 19.49 22.91 22.60
N LEU A 34 18.39 23.29 23.21
CA LEU A 34 18.36 24.19 24.36
C LEU A 34 17.99 23.41 25.61
N ILE A 35 18.92 23.35 26.56
CA ILE A 35 18.73 22.70 27.85
C ILE A 35 18.76 23.80 28.92
N PRO A 36 17.72 23.95 29.76
CA PRO A 36 17.75 24.97 30.81
C PRO A 36 18.93 24.76 31.76
N ASN A 37 19.62 25.84 32.13
CA ASN A 37 20.88 25.76 32.88
C ASN A 37 20.71 25.19 34.29
N GLU A 38 19.60 25.50 34.95
CA GLU A 38 19.25 25.00 36.28
C GLU A 38 19.01 23.49 36.33
N GLU A 39 18.93 22.83 35.18
CA GLU A 39 18.62 21.40 35.07
C GLU A 39 19.84 20.53 34.75
N ILE A 40 21.00 21.15 34.58
CA ILE A 40 22.26 20.43 34.33
C ILE A 40 23.37 20.87 35.27
N SER A 41 24.16 19.90 35.71
CA SER A 41 25.31 20.12 36.59
C SER A 41 26.49 20.76 35.83
N GLY A 42 27.49 21.24 36.57
CA GLY A 42 28.76 21.69 35.97
C GLY A 42 29.51 20.57 35.23
N GLU A 43 29.39 19.33 35.73
CA GLU A 43 30.00 18.15 35.10
C GLU A 43 29.33 17.83 33.76
N GLN A 44 28.00 17.82 33.72
CA GLN A 44 27.24 17.62 32.47
C GLN A 44 27.54 18.70 31.43
N ARG A 45 27.70 19.96 31.85
CA ARG A 45 28.15 21.05 30.96
C ARG A 45 29.54 20.81 30.39
N SER A 46 30.47 20.38 31.23
CA SER A 46 31.84 20.06 30.81
C SER A 46 31.87 18.90 29.83
N GLU A 47 31.02 17.89 30.05
CA GLU A 47 30.86 16.76 29.14
C GLU A 47 30.34 17.21 27.77
N LEU A 48 29.29 18.06 27.70
CA LEU A 48 28.80 18.62 26.44
C LEU A 48 29.88 19.37 25.65
N VAL A 49 30.75 20.12 26.34
CA VAL A 49 31.87 20.81 25.69
C VAL A 49 32.88 19.80 25.13
N ALA A 50 33.17 18.73 25.86
CA ALA A 50 34.05 17.65 25.38
C ALA A 50 33.50 16.93 24.13
N TRP A 51 32.18 16.91 23.92
CA TRP A 51 31.59 16.36 22.69
C TRP A 51 31.93 17.17 21.44
N GLN A 52 32.25 18.46 21.56
CA GLN A 52 32.67 19.30 20.42
C GLN A 52 34.01 18.88 19.82
N THR A 53 34.85 18.17 20.59
CA THR A 53 36.18 17.74 20.17
C THR A 53 36.26 16.25 19.87
N ARG A 54 35.15 15.51 20.02
CA ARG A 54 35.10 14.08 19.68
C ARG A 54 35.29 13.87 18.17
N PRO A 55 35.96 12.77 17.75
CA PRO A 55 36.06 12.42 16.34
C PRO A 55 34.68 12.29 15.70
N ARG A 56 34.56 12.78 14.46
CA ARG A 56 33.34 12.64 13.68
C ARG A 56 33.05 11.15 13.46
N ARG A 57 31.79 10.76 13.67
CA ARG A 57 31.29 9.41 13.43
C ARG A 57 30.21 9.48 12.36
N ARG A 58 30.06 8.43 11.56
CA ARG A 58 29.17 8.43 10.39
C ARG A 58 27.71 8.47 10.80
N GLU A 59 27.39 7.92 11.96
CA GLU A 59 26.04 7.68 12.48
C GLU A 59 25.50 8.87 13.29
N LEU A 60 26.37 9.83 13.64
CA LEU A 60 26.07 10.95 14.53
C LEU A 60 26.21 12.28 13.79
N VAL A 61 25.35 13.24 14.13
CA VAL A 61 25.54 14.61 13.70
C VAL A 61 26.67 15.26 14.52
N PRO A 62 27.67 15.89 13.87
CA PRO A 62 28.76 16.55 14.58
C PRO A 62 28.25 17.67 15.50
N VAL A 63 28.69 17.65 16.76
CA VAL A 63 28.53 18.76 17.70
C VAL A 63 29.60 19.80 17.41
N VAL A 64 29.22 21.05 17.30
CA VAL A 64 30.11 22.16 16.95
C VAL A 64 30.02 23.30 17.96
N LYS A 65 31.01 24.17 17.93
CA LYS A 65 30.99 25.43 18.68
C LYS A 65 29.89 26.35 18.16
N GLY A 66 29.08 26.89 19.07
CA GLY A 66 28.06 27.88 18.76
C GLY A 66 28.68 29.27 18.56
N ALA A 67 28.23 30.01 17.55
CA ALA A 67 28.76 31.36 17.27
C ALA A 67 28.51 32.38 18.40
N GLY A 68 27.50 32.14 19.25
CA GLY A 68 27.14 33.00 20.38
C GLY A 68 27.54 32.41 21.74
N GLY A 69 28.47 31.44 21.77
CA GLY A 69 28.85 30.72 22.98
C GLY A 69 27.89 29.58 23.35
N GLU A 70 28.31 28.77 24.31
CA GLU A 70 27.59 27.58 24.79
C GLU A 70 26.48 27.89 25.79
N GLN A 71 26.46 29.08 26.38
CA GLN A 71 25.41 29.51 27.31
C GLN A 71 24.81 30.83 26.85
N ARG A 72 23.49 30.87 26.69
CA ARG A 72 22.77 32.04 26.18
C ARG A 72 21.47 32.23 26.93
N GLN A 73 21.06 33.49 27.08
CA GLN A 73 19.77 33.84 27.62
C GLN A 73 18.77 33.99 26.46
N PHE A 74 17.59 33.40 26.60
CA PHE A 74 16.46 33.57 25.68
C PHE A 74 15.20 33.83 26.51
N GLY A 75 14.43 34.88 26.20
CA GLY A 75 13.21 35.22 26.94
C GLY A 75 13.40 35.30 28.47
N GLY A 76 14.56 35.77 28.94
CA GLY A 76 14.87 35.93 30.36
C GLY A 76 15.43 34.68 31.06
N ARG A 77 15.42 33.50 30.44
CA ARG A 77 15.92 32.24 31.01
C ARG A 77 17.26 31.84 30.39
N TRP A 78 18.15 31.25 31.17
CA TRP A 78 19.47 30.80 30.72
C TRP A 78 19.44 29.36 30.22
N PHE A 79 20.07 29.13 29.08
CA PHE A 79 20.15 27.83 28.44
C PHE A 79 21.58 27.47 28.07
N GLN A 80 21.88 26.20 28.20
CA GLN A 80 23.01 25.55 27.57
C GLN A 80 22.60 25.18 26.14
N VAL A 81 23.32 25.74 25.17
CA VAL A 81 23.07 25.60 23.74
C VAL A 81 24.02 24.56 23.15
N VAL A 82 23.49 23.45 22.67
CA VAL A 82 24.25 22.47 21.89
C VAL A 82 23.96 22.72 20.41
N SER A 83 25.01 22.97 19.63
CA SER A 83 24.90 23.24 18.19
C SER A 83 25.35 22.04 17.37
N TYR A 84 24.59 21.68 16.36
CA TYR A 84 24.85 20.54 15.47
C TYR A 84 25.00 20.99 14.02
N GLU A 85 25.86 20.34 13.24
CA GLU A 85 26.07 20.63 11.81
C GLU A 85 25.40 19.60 10.91
N THR A 86 24.30 19.96 10.26
CA THR A 86 23.61 19.09 9.30
C THR A 86 22.73 19.88 8.34
N ASP A 87 22.61 19.38 7.12
CA ASP A 87 21.68 19.84 6.11
C ASP A 87 20.30 19.15 6.18
N ALA A 88 20.13 18.19 7.10
CA ALA A 88 18.86 17.53 7.33
C ALA A 88 17.78 18.54 7.71
N ARG A 89 16.67 18.52 6.98
CA ARG A 89 15.56 19.47 7.15
C ARG A 89 14.44 18.95 8.06
N ARG A 90 14.40 17.63 8.25
CA ARG A 90 13.33 16.95 8.98
C ARG A 90 13.91 16.03 10.03
N SER A 91 13.21 15.92 11.13
CA SER A 91 13.40 14.95 12.20
C SER A 91 12.51 13.73 11.98
N LEU A 92 12.71 12.68 12.79
CA LEU A 92 11.79 11.57 12.86
C LEU A 92 10.42 12.00 13.40
N ALA A 93 10.36 13.00 14.29
CA ALA A 93 9.09 13.56 14.76
C ALA A 93 8.25 14.09 13.57
N ASP A 94 8.86 14.83 12.65
CA ASP A 94 8.17 15.30 11.43
C ASP A 94 7.66 14.14 10.56
N ALA A 95 8.44 13.06 10.46
CA ALA A 95 8.06 11.89 9.69
C ALA A 95 6.88 11.14 10.32
N LEU A 96 6.84 11.07 11.66
CA LEU A 96 5.77 10.45 12.44
C LEU A 96 4.46 11.23 12.42
N GLU A 97 4.50 12.51 12.09
CA GLU A 97 3.30 13.33 11.85
C GLU A 97 2.76 13.22 10.42
N SER A 98 3.46 12.52 9.52
CA SER A 98 2.98 12.28 8.16
C SER A 98 1.60 11.61 8.16
N PRO A 99 0.64 12.07 7.33
CA PRO A 99 -0.65 11.41 7.20
C PRO A 99 -0.52 9.99 6.59
N ASP A 100 0.53 9.73 5.81
CA ASP A 100 0.79 8.43 5.19
C ASP A 100 1.38 7.42 6.19
N PRO A 101 0.64 6.35 6.56
CA PRO A 101 1.13 5.33 7.47
C PRO A 101 2.38 4.61 6.97
N ALA A 102 2.49 4.40 5.66
CA ALA A 102 3.62 3.70 5.08
C ALA A 102 4.92 4.49 5.27
N HIS A 103 4.87 5.82 5.11
CA HIS A 103 6.00 6.71 5.38
C HIS A 103 6.44 6.66 6.85
N ARG A 104 5.50 6.69 7.80
CA ARG A 104 5.79 6.61 9.25
C ARG A 104 6.54 5.32 9.59
N VAL A 105 6.03 4.19 9.12
CA VAL A 105 6.61 2.86 9.38
C VAL A 105 7.99 2.72 8.74
N ALA A 106 8.17 3.16 7.49
CA ALA A 106 9.45 3.10 6.81
C ALA A 106 10.53 3.93 7.52
N ALA A 107 10.19 5.13 7.99
CA ALA A 107 11.11 5.97 8.76
C ALA A 107 11.56 5.27 10.06
N LEU A 108 10.63 4.63 10.78
CA LEU A 108 10.98 3.90 12.01
C LEU A 108 11.81 2.63 11.76
N ALA A 109 11.53 1.90 10.68
CA ALA A 109 12.32 0.74 10.30
C ALA A 109 13.79 1.12 10.02
N THR A 110 14.02 2.23 9.31
CA THR A 110 15.39 2.72 9.05
C THR A 110 16.10 3.19 10.32
N VAL A 111 15.37 3.82 11.25
CA VAL A 111 15.89 4.24 12.56
C VAL A 111 16.30 3.06 13.42
N LEU A 112 15.46 2.02 13.51
CA LEU A 112 15.78 0.82 14.27
C LEU A 112 17.00 0.07 13.71
N LYS A 113 17.24 0.12 12.39
CA LYS A 113 18.47 -0.41 11.77
C LYS A 113 19.72 0.38 12.14
N ALA A 114 19.59 1.70 12.36
CA ALA A 114 20.72 2.56 12.74
C ALA A 114 21.03 2.52 14.25
N TYR A 115 20.06 2.13 15.08
CA TYR A 115 20.17 2.15 16.53
C TYR A 115 21.41 1.41 17.10
N PRO A 116 21.78 0.21 16.65
CA PRO A 116 22.98 -0.47 17.16
C PRO A 116 24.27 0.36 16.99
N GLY A 117 24.42 1.02 15.84
CA GLY A 117 25.57 1.90 15.58
C GLY A 117 25.57 3.13 16.48
N TRP A 118 24.40 3.69 16.80
CA TRP A 118 24.30 4.78 17.78
C TRP A 118 24.66 4.34 19.19
N ARG A 119 24.22 3.14 19.60
CA ARG A 119 24.54 2.57 20.90
C ARG A 119 26.03 2.34 21.06
N GLU A 120 26.70 1.80 20.05
CA GLU A 120 28.15 1.67 20.00
C GLU A 120 28.83 3.06 20.03
N ALA A 121 28.22 4.04 19.37
CA ALA A 121 28.82 5.36 19.24
C ALA A 121 28.72 6.22 20.52
N VAL A 122 27.60 6.15 21.23
CA VAL A 122 27.29 6.99 22.40
C VAL A 122 27.58 6.25 23.70
N GLY A 123 27.23 4.97 23.77
CA GLY A 123 27.33 4.14 24.97
C GLY A 123 25.98 3.59 25.46
N PRO A 124 26.00 2.73 26.49
CA PRO A 124 24.80 2.18 27.10
C PRO A 124 23.94 3.28 27.75
N GLY A 125 22.62 3.09 27.76
CA GLY A 125 21.67 4.06 28.32
C GLY A 125 21.30 5.19 27.36
N LEU A 126 21.72 5.14 26.09
CA LEU A 126 21.24 6.03 25.03
C LEU A 126 19.71 5.96 24.95
N VAL A 127 19.06 7.11 25.07
CA VAL A 127 17.64 7.30 24.77
C VAL A 127 17.53 8.42 23.74
N ALA A 128 16.83 8.15 22.64
CA ALA A 128 16.57 9.11 21.58
C ALA A 128 15.07 9.22 21.36
N LEU A 129 14.52 10.41 21.56
CA LEU A 129 13.16 10.73 21.15
C LEU A 129 13.12 11.00 19.65
N PRO A 130 11.93 10.96 19.02
CA PRO A 130 11.82 11.24 17.58
C PRO A 130 12.41 12.59 17.14
N ALA A 131 12.37 13.62 18.00
CA ALA A 131 12.99 14.90 17.67
C ALA A 131 14.53 14.83 17.65
N ASP A 132 15.15 13.93 18.44
CA ASP A 132 16.60 13.75 18.53
C ASP A 132 17.22 13.12 17.28
N ILE A 133 16.40 12.67 16.33
CA ILE A 133 16.84 11.91 15.17
C ILE A 133 16.52 12.73 13.92
N VAL A 134 17.54 13.04 13.12
CA VAL A 134 17.37 13.77 11.86
C VAL A 134 17.45 12.83 10.66
N LEU A 135 16.67 13.11 9.62
CA LEU A 135 16.60 12.30 8.40
C LEU A 135 17.42 12.97 7.30
N ALA A 136 18.65 12.49 7.09
CA ALA A 136 19.65 13.10 6.20
C ALA A 136 19.68 12.46 4.80
N GLY A 137 18.50 12.21 4.21
CA GLY A 137 18.36 11.65 2.85
C GLY A 137 19.17 10.37 2.66
N ASP A 138 20.09 10.39 1.70
CA ASP A 138 20.93 9.25 1.30
C ASP A 138 21.85 8.73 2.41
N ARG A 139 22.15 9.55 3.43
CA ARG A 139 22.95 9.11 4.58
C ARG A 139 22.16 8.28 5.59
N GLY A 140 20.83 8.23 5.45
CA GLY A 140 19.95 7.61 6.42
C GLY A 140 19.71 8.49 7.66
N PRO A 141 19.13 7.92 8.73
CA PRO A 141 18.89 8.63 9.97
C PRO A 141 20.21 8.86 10.71
N LEU A 142 20.37 10.08 11.25
CA LEU A 142 21.50 10.47 12.09
C LEU A 142 20.99 10.91 13.46
N LEU A 143 21.71 10.53 14.52
CA LEU A 143 21.38 10.96 15.88
C LEU A 143 21.96 12.36 16.13
N LEU A 144 21.21 13.24 16.80
CA LEU A 144 21.71 14.46 17.45
C LEU A 144 22.21 14.07 18.85
N PRO A 145 23.51 13.73 19.01
CA PRO A 145 23.95 13.04 20.20
C PRO A 145 23.84 13.89 21.45
N LEU A 146 23.65 13.19 22.57
CA LEU A 146 23.82 13.67 23.93
C LEU A 146 24.48 12.57 24.75
N PRO A 147 25.22 12.91 25.81
CA PRO A 147 25.66 11.91 26.75
C PRO A 147 24.48 11.26 27.50
N PRO A 148 24.57 9.97 27.87
CA PRO A 148 23.48 9.21 28.46
C PRO A 148 23.30 9.51 29.96
N TRP A 149 22.76 10.67 30.29
CA TRP A 149 22.54 11.11 31.69
C TRP A 149 21.38 10.41 32.42
N GLY A 150 20.70 9.48 31.76
CA GLY A 150 19.49 8.85 32.29
C GLY A 150 18.24 9.72 32.08
N ALA A 151 17.21 9.48 32.90
CA ALA A 151 15.91 10.13 32.78
C ALA A 151 15.96 11.61 33.23
N PRO A 152 15.26 12.52 32.51
CA PRO A 152 15.12 13.91 32.90
C PRO A 152 14.46 14.09 34.27
N SER A 153 14.63 15.29 34.84
CA SER A 153 13.93 15.70 36.07
C SER A 153 12.40 15.66 35.87
N LEU A 154 11.64 15.54 36.97
CA LEU A 154 10.18 15.63 36.92
C LEU A 154 9.72 16.98 36.34
N GLU A 155 10.49 18.05 36.56
CA GLU A 155 10.23 19.38 36.00
C GLU A 155 10.38 19.39 34.46
N GLN A 156 11.39 18.72 33.88
CA GLN A 156 11.47 18.55 32.41
C GLN A 156 10.34 17.72 31.85
N LEU A 157 9.96 16.67 32.56
CA LEU A 157 8.88 15.79 32.15
C LEU A 157 7.55 16.56 32.13
N ALA A 158 7.28 17.39 33.14
CA ALA A 158 6.13 18.28 33.19
C ALA A 158 6.19 19.39 32.12
N GLY A 159 7.38 19.93 31.84
CA GLY A 159 7.59 20.96 30.81
C GLY A 159 7.44 20.46 29.37
N ALA A 160 7.56 19.14 29.13
CA ALA A 160 7.21 18.53 27.84
C ALA A 160 6.67 17.10 28.07
N PRO A 161 5.34 16.96 28.30
CA PRO A 161 4.71 15.68 28.64
C PRO A 161 4.94 14.57 27.60
N ALA A 162 5.23 14.92 26.34
CA ALA A 162 5.58 13.97 25.30
C ALA A 162 6.73 13.02 25.70
N ARG A 163 7.70 13.47 26.52
CA ARG A 163 8.81 12.64 27.03
C ARG A 163 8.32 11.46 27.86
N ILE A 164 7.21 11.66 28.60
CA ILE A 164 6.68 10.69 29.56
C ILE A 164 6.23 9.41 28.85
N ALA A 165 5.67 9.53 27.65
CA ALA A 165 5.23 8.38 26.86
C ALA A 165 6.37 7.39 26.55
N HIS A 166 7.62 7.87 26.47
CA HIS A 166 8.79 7.08 26.11
C HIS A 166 9.60 6.60 27.33
N LEU A 167 9.19 6.94 28.55
CA LEU A 167 9.80 6.40 29.76
C LEU A 167 9.54 4.91 29.86
N THR A 168 10.55 4.15 30.28
CA THR A 168 10.29 2.79 30.76
C THR A 168 9.38 2.83 31.98
N PRO A 169 8.57 1.80 32.22
CA PRO A 169 7.73 1.73 33.41
C PRO A 169 8.52 1.86 34.72
N GLU A 170 9.76 1.37 34.75
CA GLU A 170 10.68 1.53 35.87
C GLU A 170 11.06 3.00 36.06
N ALA A 171 11.48 3.69 35.00
CA ALA A 171 11.87 5.09 35.05
C ALA A 171 10.70 6.01 35.44
N ALA A 172 9.49 5.72 34.93
CA ALA A 172 8.27 6.43 35.32
C ALA A 172 7.90 6.24 36.81
N ARG A 173 8.36 5.15 37.45
CA ARG A 173 8.24 4.91 38.90
C ARG A 173 9.43 5.45 39.70
N GLY A 174 10.40 6.08 39.06
CA GLY A 174 11.65 6.53 39.71
C GLY A 174 12.61 5.39 40.07
N LEU A 175 12.50 4.24 39.40
CA LEU A 175 13.36 3.07 39.62
C LEU A 175 14.41 2.96 38.50
N VAL A 176 15.56 2.36 38.84
CA VAL A 176 16.61 2.05 37.86
C VAL A 176 16.08 1.04 36.84
N PRO A 177 16.30 1.23 35.53
CA PRO A 177 15.97 0.24 34.51
C PRO A 177 16.67 -1.09 34.81
N ARG A 178 15.90 -2.18 34.93
CA ARG A 178 16.46 -3.53 35.14
C ARG A 178 16.82 -4.18 33.82
N ASP A 179 15.85 -4.84 33.21
CA ASP A 179 16.03 -5.68 32.03
C ASP A 179 15.69 -4.97 30.71
N ARG A 180 14.99 -3.83 30.79
CA ARG A 180 14.58 -3.07 29.59
C ARG A 180 15.66 -2.10 29.17
N ASP A 181 16.04 -2.19 27.90
CA ASP A 181 16.80 -1.15 27.26
C ASP A 181 15.91 0.10 27.08
N PRO A 182 16.26 1.25 27.71
CA PRO A 182 15.42 2.44 27.65
C PRO A 182 15.38 3.07 26.26
N GLY A 183 16.46 2.98 25.47
CA GLY A 183 16.50 3.53 24.12
C GLY A 183 15.65 2.73 23.16
N LEU A 184 15.77 1.40 23.22
CA LEU A 184 14.98 0.53 22.38
C LEU A 184 13.49 0.55 22.77
N HIS A 185 13.19 0.66 24.08
CA HIS A 185 11.83 0.91 24.55
C HIS A 185 11.25 2.23 23.99
N ALA A 186 12.01 3.33 24.04
CA ALA A 186 11.57 4.62 23.50
C ALA A 186 11.29 4.55 21.99
N LEU A 187 12.12 3.84 21.22
CA LEU A 187 11.91 3.61 19.78
C LEU A 187 10.71 2.69 19.51
N ALA A 188 10.46 1.69 20.36
CA ALA A 188 9.29 0.83 20.26
C ALA A 188 7.99 1.58 20.54
N VAL A 189 7.99 2.49 21.52
CA VAL A 189 6.88 3.42 21.76
C VAL A 189 6.64 4.30 20.54
N ALA A 190 7.71 4.87 19.95
CA ALA A 190 7.61 5.66 18.73
C ALA A 190 7.03 4.84 17.55
N ALA A 191 7.48 3.60 17.38
CA ALA A 191 6.96 2.68 16.37
C ALA A 191 5.49 2.33 16.62
N ARG A 192 5.07 2.16 17.88
CA ARG A 192 3.66 1.96 18.24
C ARG A 192 2.80 3.18 17.88
N GLY A 193 3.35 4.39 18.06
CA GLY A 193 2.76 5.64 17.61
C GLY A 193 2.54 5.78 16.10
N CYS A 194 3.16 4.93 15.26
CA CYS A 194 2.83 4.85 13.83
C CYS A 194 1.42 4.32 13.58
N PHE A 195 0.91 3.50 14.50
CA PHE A 195 -0.33 2.73 14.38
C PHE A 195 -1.44 3.22 15.33
N GLU A 196 -1.05 3.74 16.49
CA GLU A 196 -1.94 4.09 17.60
C GLU A 196 -1.79 5.56 17.98
N ASN A 197 -2.89 6.18 18.40
CA ASN A 197 -2.85 7.52 18.96
C ASN A 197 -2.43 7.47 20.43
N LEU A 198 -1.62 8.43 20.85
CA LEU A 198 -1.43 8.68 22.28
C LEU A 198 -2.76 9.20 22.85
N PRO A 199 -3.11 8.79 24.07
CA PRO A 199 -4.33 9.26 24.71
C PRO A 199 -4.22 10.75 25.04
N ASP A 200 -5.31 11.48 24.85
CA ASP A 200 -5.44 12.81 25.42
C ASP A 200 -5.50 12.71 26.95
N GLY A 201 -4.65 13.47 27.64
CA GLY A 201 -4.61 13.46 29.09
C GLY A 201 -3.61 14.44 29.66
N ASP A 202 -3.87 14.87 30.89
CA ASP A 202 -2.91 15.63 31.68
C ASP A 202 -1.68 14.76 32.03
N THR A 203 -0.57 15.43 32.26
CA THR A 203 0.77 14.92 32.56
C THR A 203 0.75 13.80 33.60
N ASP A 204 0.01 13.98 34.69
CA ASP A 204 -0.08 13.00 35.78
C ASP A 204 -0.68 11.67 35.33
N ARG A 205 -1.72 11.73 34.48
CA ARG A 205 -2.38 10.54 33.95
C ARG A 205 -1.47 9.82 32.96
N LEU A 206 -0.71 10.56 32.16
CA LEU A 206 0.27 9.98 31.24
C LEU A 206 1.41 9.31 32.02
N LEU A 207 1.87 9.91 33.11
CA LEU A 207 2.88 9.34 33.99
C LEU A 207 2.39 8.05 34.66
N GLN A 208 1.16 8.05 35.18
CA GLN A 208 0.53 6.85 35.74
C GLN A 208 0.47 5.72 34.69
N ARG A 209 0.08 6.05 33.45
CA ARG A 209 0.02 5.06 32.36
C ARG A 209 1.39 4.53 31.96
N ALA A 210 2.40 5.40 31.86
CA ALA A 210 3.78 5.00 31.61
C ALA A 210 4.27 4.06 32.71
N ALA A 211 4.05 4.42 33.98
CA ALA A 211 4.37 3.58 35.14
C ALA A 211 3.65 2.22 35.11
N CYS A 212 2.48 2.11 34.48
CA CYS A 212 1.74 0.85 34.33
C CYS A 212 2.02 0.10 33.00
N ALA A 213 2.96 0.57 32.17
CA ALA A 213 3.20 0.02 30.83
C ALA A 213 1.94 0.02 29.92
N ALA A 214 1.09 1.05 30.09
CA ALA A 214 -0.22 1.18 29.47
C ALA A 214 -0.42 2.55 28.82
N VAL A 215 0.64 3.08 28.19
CA VAL A 215 0.66 4.41 27.55
C VAL A 215 -0.45 4.54 26.50
N PHE A 216 -0.59 3.57 25.61
CA PHE A 216 -1.63 3.55 24.58
C PHE A 216 -2.89 2.81 25.06
N THR A 217 -4.07 3.29 24.68
CA THR A 217 -5.35 2.66 25.02
C THR A 217 -5.65 1.46 24.12
N GLU A 218 -6.15 0.37 24.69
CA GLU A 218 -6.55 -0.85 23.94
C GLU A 218 -7.89 -0.69 23.17
N GLY A 219 -8.45 0.52 23.11
CA GLY A 219 -9.75 0.80 22.48
C GLY A 219 -9.72 0.63 20.96
N GLN A 220 -10.40 -0.41 20.47
CA GLN A 220 -10.42 -0.89 19.08
C GLN A 220 -10.87 0.09 17.97
N ARG A 221 -11.16 1.37 18.26
CA ARG A 221 -11.89 2.23 17.30
C ARG A 221 -11.09 3.38 16.67
N GLU A 222 -10.01 3.86 17.28
CA GLU A 222 -9.32 5.09 16.83
C GLU A 222 -7.81 4.87 16.63
N GLY A 223 -7.45 3.92 15.76
CA GLY A 223 -6.07 3.78 15.29
C GLY A 223 -5.74 4.79 14.19
N ARG A 224 -4.46 5.12 14.00
CA ARG A 224 -3.95 5.98 12.91
C ARG A 224 -3.95 5.30 11.54
N LEU A 225 -4.52 4.10 11.46
CA LEU A 225 -4.53 3.25 10.27
C LEU A 225 -5.91 3.20 9.61
N PRO A 226 -5.95 3.28 8.27
CA PRO A 226 -7.13 2.93 7.50
C PRO A 226 -7.67 1.54 7.86
N SER A 227 -8.97 1.33 7.64
CA SER A 227 -9.67 0.12 8.11
C SER A 227 -9.13 -1.16 7.48
N TRP A 228 -8.71 -1.10 6.20
CA TRP A 228 -8.17 -2.25 5.48
C TRP A 228 -6.77 -2.64 5.98
N MET A 229 -5.90 -1.66 6.28
CA MET A 229 -4.53 -1.92 6.76
C MET A 229 -4.54 -2.66 8.11
N ARG A 230 -5.55 -2.42 8.94
CA ARG A 230 -5.73 -3.14 10.22
C ARG A 230 -6.00 -4.63 10.04
N ARG A 231 -6.41 -5.06 8.85
CA ARG A 231 -6.72 -6.47 8.53
C ARG A 231 -5.52 -7.22 7.92
N VAL A 232 -4.47 -6.49 7.52
CA VAL A 232 -3.29 -7.05 6.88
C VAL A 232 -2.39 -7.74 7.91
N GLU A 233 -2.07 -9.02 7.69
CA GLU A 233 -1.40 -9.87 8.68
C GLU A 233 -0.04 -9.31 9.13
N PRO A 234 0.90 -8.90 8.24
CA PRO A 234 2.18 -8.34 8.70
C PRO A 234 2.02 -7.07 9.56
N VAL A 235 1.01 -6.25 9.26
CA VAL A 235 0.69 -5.04 10.03
C VAL A 235 0.12 -5.41 11.41
N ARG A 236 -0.70 -6.46 11.49
CA ARG A 236 -1.20 -6.97 12.78
C ARG A 236 -0.09 -7.58 13.61
N GLY A 237 0.74 -8.42 13.00
CA GLY A 237 1.85 -9.09 13.69
C GLY A 237 2.82 -8.10 14.32
N VAL A 238 3.22 -7.04 13.59
CA VAL A 238 4.10 -6.02 14.17
C VAL A 238 3.43 -5.21 15.29
N ARG A 239 2.13 -4.94 15.20
CA ARG A 239 1.38 -4.25 16.26
C ARG A 239 1.28 -5.09 17.52
N GLU A 240 0.97 -6.37 17.39
CA GLU A 240 0.93 -7.32 18.51
C GLU A 240 2.31 -7.43 19.17
N ARG A 241 3.37 -7.56 18.35
CA ARG A 241 4.76 -7.56 18.84
C ARG A 241 5.11 -6.28 19.60
N LEU A 242 4.78 -5.10 19.06
CA LEU A 242 5.03 -3.82 19.73
C LEU A 242 4.24 -3.67 21.03
N ARG A 243 3.02 -4.19 21.10
CA ARG A 243 2.23 -4.23 22.34
C ARG A 243 2.93 -5.07 23.40
N ASP A 244 3.43 -6.24 23.02
CA ASP A 244 4.10 -7.14 23.96
C ASP A 244 5.44 -6.54 24.44
N LEU A 245 6.17 -5.88 23.54
CA LEU A 245 7.45 -5.21 23.79
C LEU A 245 7.32 -3.94 24.65
N THR A 246 6.20 -3.23 24.55
CA THR A 246 5.93 -2.01 25.36
C THR A 246 5.05 -2.29 26.57
N GLY A 247 4.59 -3.53 26.74
CA GLY A 247 3.65 -3.95 27.77
C GLY A 247 4.30 -4.37 29.10
N PRO A 248 3.49 -4.69 30.12
CA PRO A 248 3.96 -4.97 31.47
C PRO A 248 4.83 -6.23 31.57
N ARG A 249 4.64 -7.19 30.66
CA ARG A 249 5.37 -8.47 30.59
C ARG A 249 6.58 -8.45 29.66
N ALA A 250 6.95 -7.29 29.11
CA ALA A 250 8.10 -7.18 28.22
C ALA A 250 9.37 -7.71 28.91
N THR A 251 10.02 -8.69 28.27
CA THR A 251 11.27 -9.32 28.73
C THR A 251 12.49 -8.50 28.35
N ARG A 252 13.68 -8.97 28.75
CA ARG A 252 14.96 -8.36 28.41
C ARG A 252 15.15 -8.28 26.91
N TRP A 253 15.63 -7.13 26.44
CA TRP A 253 15.90 -6.93 25.02
C TRP A 253 17.36 -7.23 24.68
N SER A 254 17.60 -7.74 23.48
CA SER A 254 18.94 -7.91 22.91
C SER A 254 19.09 -7.10 21.61
N ASP A 255 20.32 -6.78 21.21
CA ASP A 255 20.57 -5.97 20.00
C ASP A 255 20.01 -6.64 18.71
N THR A 256 19.89 -7.97 18.70
CA THR A 256 19.24 -8.72 17.61
C THR A 256 17.75 -8.40 17.48
N GLU A 257 17.08 -8.00 18.56
CA GLU A 257 15.66 -7.66 18.53
C GLU A 257 15.38 -6.32 17.85
N ALA A 258 16.32 -5.37 17.89
CA ALA A 258 16.19 -4.12 17.13
C ALA A 258 16.16 -4.39 15.61
N GLY A 259 17.06 -5.28 15.14
CA GLY A 259 17.07 -5.74 13.75
C GLY A 259 15.79 -6.49 13.37
N GLN A 260 15.37 -7.45 14.19
CA GLN A 260 14.13 -8.20 13.95
C GLN A 260 12.86 -7.31 13.95
N LEU A 261 12.81 -6.30 14.81
CA LEU A 261 11.70 -5.34 14.83
C LEU A 261 11.73 -4.46 13.57
N ALA A 262 12.91 -4.04 13.13
CA ALA A 262 13.05 -3.30 11.89
C ALA A 262 12.62 -4.12 10.67
N ASP A 263 12.99 -5.40 10.60
CA ASP A 263 12.57 -6.30 9.52
C ASP A 263 11.06 -6.54 9.52
N ALA A 264 10.45 -6.69 10.70
CA ALA A 264 8.99 -6.78 10.83
C ALA A 264 8.27 -5.50 10.39
N LEU A 265 8.83 -4.32 10.70
CA LEU A 265 8.29 -3.04 10.21
C LEU A 265 8.48 -2.87 8.70
N ASP A 266 9.60 -3.31 8.14
CA ASP A 266 9.84 -3.34 6.69
C ASP A 266 8.82 -4.23 5.97
N GLU A 267 8.52 -5.41 6.53
CA GLU A 267 7.52 -6.31 5.98
C GLU A 267 6.12 -5.70 6.07
N ALA A 268 5.76 -5.11 7.21
CA ALA A 268 4.51 -4.38 7.38
C ALA A 268 4.39 -3.23 6.38
N TRP A 269 5.44 -2.43 6.20
CA TRP A 269 5.51 -1.35 5.22
C TRP A 269 5.26 -1.85 3.79
N ARG A 270 5.91 -2.94 3.37
CA ARG A 270 5.68 -3.55 2.04
C ARG A 270 4.24 -4.03 1.87
N ALA A 271 3.63 -4.52 2.95
CA ALA A 271 2.24 -4.98 2.98
C ALA A 271 1.21 -3.83 3.08
N MET A 272 1.63 -2.59 3.32
CA MET A 272 0.78 -1.40 3.23
C MET A 272 0.56 -0.89 1.79
N ASN A 273 1.14 -1.55 0.79
CA ASN A 273 0.74 -1.37 -0.61
C ASN A 273 -0.46 -2.29 -0.91
N PRO A 274 -1.64 -1.74 -1.26
CA PRO A 274 -2.85 -2.54 -1.43
C PRO A 274 -2.76 -3.55 -2.58
N LEU A 275 -2.05 -3.23 -3.68
CA LEU A 275 -1.84 -4.17 -4.78
C LEU A 275 -1.07 -5.40 -4.29
N ARG A 276 0.08 -5.16 -3.64
CA ARG A 276 0.92 -6.24 -3.11
C ARG A 276 0.20 -7.06 -2.03
N ALA A 277 -0.58 -6.41 -1.18
CA ALA A 277 -1.34 -7.10 -0.13
C ALA A 277 -2.41 -8.04 -0.72
N VAL A 278 -3.12 -7.58 -1.75
CA VAL A 278 -4.12 -8.37 -2.47
C VAL A 278 -3.49 -9.51 -3.26
N GLU A 279 -2.36 -9.25 -3.94
CA GLU A 279 -1.58 -10.28 -4.64
C GLU A 279 -1.11 -11.38 -3.69
N LYS A 280 -0.51 -11.02 -2.56
CA LYS A 280 -0.09 -12.00 -1.55
C LYS A 280 -1.25 -12.87 -1.05
N LEU A 281 -2.42 -12.30 -0.81
CA LEU A 281 -3.60 -13.08 -0.39
C LEU A 281 -4.10 -14.02 -1.49
N ARG A 282 -4.03 -13.57 -2.75
CA ARG A 282 -4.35 -14.39 -3.91
C ARG A 282 -3.39 -15.57 -4.04
N GLU A 283 -2.09 -15.31 -3.95
CA GLU A 283 -1.02 -16.32 -4.01
C GLU A 283 -1.11 -17.33 -2.86
N ALA A 284 -1.52 -16.87 -1.67
CA ALA A 284 -1.79 -17.72 -0.50
C ALA A 284 -3.09 -18.54 -0.60
N GLY A 285 -3.77 -18.55 -1.76
CA GLY A 285 -4.98 -19.35 -2.00
C GLY A 285 -6.23 -18.79 -1.31
N SER A 286 -6.26 -17.51 -0.97
CA SER A 286 -7.38 -16.85 -0.28
C SER A 286 -8.05 -15.76 -1.14
N PRO A 287 -8.58 -16.10 -2.34
CA PRO A 287 -9.08 -15.12 -3.29
C PRO A 287 -10.27 -14.30 -2.76
N ARG A 288 -11.13 -14.88 -1.90
CA ARG A 288 -12.27 -14.14 -1.31
C ARG A 288 -11.81 -13.07 -0.32
N LEU A 289 -10.79 -13.37 0.47
CA LEU A 289 -10.15 -12.38 1.34
C LEU A 289 -9.42 -11.31 0.53
N ALA A 290 -8.79 -11.70 -0.59
CA ALA A 290 -8.11 -10.77 -1.49
C ALA A 290 -9.09 -9.73 -2.09
N VAL A 291 -10.24 -10.16 -2.62
CA VAL A 291 -11.28 -9.25 -3.12
C VAL A 291 -11.86 -8.38 -2.01
N GLY A 292 -12.16 -8.97 -0.84
CA GLY A 292 -12.67 -8.20 0.30
C GLY A 292 -11.69 -7.14 0.82
N LEU A 293 -10.38 -7.44 0.82
CA LEU A 293 -9.33 -6.47 1.15
C LEU A 293 -9.23 -5.36 0.09
N ALA A 294 -9.28 -5.73 -1.19
CA ALA A 294 -9.26 -4.77 -2.30
C ALA A 294 -10.44 -3.79 -2.20
N GLN A 295 -11.65 -4.29 -1.97
CA GLN A 295 -12.84 -3.46 -1.79
C GLN A 295 -12.70 -2.51 -0.59
N ALA A 296 -12.18 -2.98 0.55
CA ALA A 296 -11.94 -2.13 1.71
C ALA A 296 -10.88 -1.04 1.43
N ALA A 297 -9.82 -1.37 0.69
CA ALA A 297 -8.81 -0.39 0.30
C ALA A 297 -9.34 0.65 -0.69
N LEU A 298 -10.23 0.25 -1.60
CA LEU A 298 -10.86 1.13 -2.59
C LEU A 298 -11.82 2.15 -1.96
N VAL A 299 -12.34 1.90 -0.76
CA VAL A 299 -13.14 2.89 0.00
C VAL A 299 -12.26 4.06 0.43
N ASP A 300 -11.04 3.77 0.89
CA ASP A 300 -10.11 4.79 1.40
C ASP A 300 -9.38 5.51 0.26
N ARG A 301 -8.99 4.80 -0.81
CA ARG A 301 -8.33 5.39 -1.98
C ARG A 301 -8.73 4.68 -3.27
N PRO A 302 -9.50 5.32 -4.16
CA PRO A 302 -9.78 4.78 -5.50
C PRO A 302 -8.48 4.52 -6.27
N SER A 303 -8.39 3.36 -6.91
CA SER A 303 -7.24 2.97 -7.73
C SER A 303 -7.70 2.09 -8.87
N TYR A 304 -7.39 2.52 -10.10
CA TYR A 304 -7.70 1.77 -11.32
C TYR A 304 -7.04 0.39 -11.31
N ASP A 305 -5.73 0.33 -11.04
CA ASP A 305 -4.98 -0.93 -11.08
C ASP A 305 -5.51 -1.94 -10.05
N LEU A 306 -5.96 -1.45 -8.88
CA LEU A 306 -6.56 -2.29 -7.85
C LEU A 306 -7.94 -2.81 -8.25
N LEU A 307 -8.75 -2.01 -8.94
CA LEU A 307 -10.04 -2.43 -9.51
C LEU A 307 -9.84 -3.54 -10.56
N ILE A 308 -8.86 -3.37 -11.45
CA ILE A 308 -8.50 -4.39 -12.44
C ILE A 308 -8.04 -5.68 -11.77
N LEU A 309 -7.16 -5.60 -10.77
CA LEU A 309 -6.69 -6.78 -10.04
C LEU A 309 -7.85 -7.51 -9.35
N ALA A 310 -8.71 -6.78 -8.64
CA ALA A 310 -9.88 -7.35 -7.97
C ALA A 310 -10.84 -8.03 -8.97
N ALA A 311 -11.09 -7.40 -10.12
CA ALA A 311 -11.91 -7.98 -11.18
C ALA A 311 -11.29 -9.26 -11.77
N LYS A 312 -9.96 -9.30 -11.95
CA LYS A 312 -9.24 -10.49 -12.41
C LYS A 312 -9.39 -11.65 -11.42
N ILE A 313 -9.29 -11.38 -10.10
CA ILE A 313 -9.47 -12.39 -9.04
C ILE A 313 -10.92 -12.88 -9.01
N ALA A 314 -11.90 -11.97 -9.00
CA ALA A 314 -13.32 -12.33 -9.00
C ALA A 314 -13.68 -13.22 -10.21
N ARG A 315 -13.20 -12.87 -11.40
CA ARG A 315 -13.43 -13.65 -12.61
C ARG A 315 -12.72 -15.00 -12.59
N ARG A 316 -11.40 -15.01 -12.38
CA ARG A 316 -10.57 -16.21 -12.62
C ARG A 316 -10.58 -17.19 -11.46
N ASP A 317 -10.55 -16.68 -10.23
CA ASP A 317 -10.31 -17.49 -9.04
C ASP A 317 -11.62 -17.78 -8.31
N LEU A 318 -12.54 -16.79 -8.20
CA LEU A 318 -13.85 -16.97 -7.55
C LEU A 318 -14.94 -17.46 -8.51
N LYS A 319 -14.74 -17.33 -9.82
CA LYS A 319 -15.76 -17.60 -10.86
C LYS A 319 -17.04 -16.78 -10.65
N GLU A 320 -16.89 -15.53 -10.20
CA GLU A 320 -17.98 -14.57 -9.97
C GLU A 320 -17.94 -13.47 -11.05
N PRO A 321 -18.41 -13.75 -12.30
CA PRO A 321 -18.29 -12.82 -13.43
C PRO A 321 -19.08 -11.51 -13.26
N LEU A 322 -20.19 -11.53 -12.51
CA LEU A 322 -20.98 -10.31 -12.26
C LEU A 322 -20.28 -9.35 -11.29
N GLU A 323 -19.61 -9.89 -10.27
CA GLU A 323 -18.78 -9.08 -9.38
C GLU A 323 -17.61 -8.47 -10.15
N ALA A 324 -16.97 -9.26 -11.02
CA ALA A 324 -15.91 -8.78 -11.89
C ALA A 324 -16.40 -7.64 -12.82
N LEU A 325 -17.59 -7.76 -13.43
CA LEU A 325 -18.16 -6.69 -14.25
C LEU A 325 -18.41 -5.41 -13.45
N SER A 326 -18.98 -5.50 -12.25
CA SER A 326 -19.21 -4.34 -11.38
C SER A 326 -17.90 -3.62 -11.02
N LEU A 327 -16.82 -4.37 -10.75
CA LEU A 327 -15.49 -3.81 -10.49
C LEU A 327 -14.90 -3.12 -11.74
N LEU A 328 -15.10 -3.70 -12.93
CA LEU A 328 -14.64 -3.11 -14.19
C LEU A 328 -15.42 -1.85 -14.58
N GLU A 329 -16.72 -1.80 -14.31
CA GLU A 329 -17.53 -0.58 -14.51
C GLU A 329 -16.99 0.58 -13.67
N ARG A 330 -16.63 0.31 -12.41
CA ARG A 330 -15.95 1.29 -11.55
C ARG A 330 -14.57 1.68 -12.09
N ALA A 331 -13.83 0.74 -12.70
CA ALA A 331 -12.53 1.04 -13.31
C ALA A 331 -12.69 1.98 -14.52
N VAL A 332 -13.68 1.73 -15.38
CA VAL A 332 -14.03 2.60 -16.51
C VAL A 332 -14.44 3.99 -16.04
N GLN A 333 -15.21 4.10 -14.96
CA GLN A 333 -15.58 5.39 -14.38
C GLN A 333 -14.37 6.16 -13.82
N ALA A 334 -13.41 5.44 -13.22
CA ALA A 334 -12.22 6.04 -12.65
C ALA A 334 -11.24 6.55 -13.72
N ASP A 335 -11.07 5.81 -14.82
CA ASP A 335 -10.25 6.23 -15.96
C ASP A 335 -10.85 5.72 -17.29
N PRO A 336 -11.67 6.54 -17.96
CA PRO A 336 -12.31 6.17 -19.22
C PRO A 336 -11.34 6.01 -20.41
N GLY A 337 -10.09 6.47 -20.28
CA GLY A 337 -9.11 6.47 -21.36
C GLY A 337 -8.33 5.15 -21.51
N ARG A 338 -8.37 4.28 -20.50
CA ARG A 338 -7.63 3.02 -20.51
C ARG A 338 -8.46 1.89 -21.11
N SER A 339 -7.96 1.26 -22.17
CA SER A 339 -8.69 0.22 -22.91
C SER A 339 -8.81 -1.12 -22.19
N GLU A 340 -7.94 -1.39 -21.21
CA GLU A 340 -7.85 -2.68 -20.51
C GLU A 340 -9.18 -3.06 -19.81
N ALA A 341 -9.86 -2.10 -19.19
CA ALA A 341 -11.14 -2.36 -18.52
C ALA A 341 -12.23 -2.76 -19.52
N TYR A 342 -12.32 -2.07 -20.67
CA TYR A 342 -13.29 -2.38 -21.72
C TYR A 342 -13.03 -3.74 -22.38
N ALA A 343 -11.76 -4.08 -22.64
CA ALA A 343 -11.37 -5.39 -23.16
C ALA A 343 -11.80 -6.51 -22.20
N ALA A 344 -11.55 -6.32 -20.90
CA ALA A 344 -11.96 -7.26 -19.87
C ALA A 344 -13.49 -7.39 -19.76
N GLN A 345 -14.25 -6.29 -19.88
CA GLN A 345 -15.72 -6.31 -19.89
C GLN A 345 -16.25 -7.14 -21.05
N LEU A 346 -15.76 -6.89 -22.27
CA LEU A 346 -16.16 -7.64 -23.46
C LEU A 346 -15.89 -9.14 -23.33
N SER A 347 -14.69 -9.49 -22.87
CA SER A 347 -14.32 -10.89 -22.68
C SER A 347 -15.20 -11.60 -21.65
N ILE A 348 -15.67 -10.91 -20.60
CA ILE A 348 -16.60 -11.50 -19.62
C ILE A 348 -18.01 -11.61 -20.21
N ILE A 349 -18.51 -10.56 -20.87
CA ILE A 349 -19.89 -10.52 -21.40
C ILE A 349 -20.04 -11.57 -22.52
N GLY A 350 -19.08 -11.67 -23.44
CA GLY A 350 -19.07 -12.69 -24.49
C GLY A 350 -19.12 -14.11 -23.91
N GLY A 351 -18.29 -14.39 -22.90
CA GLY A 351 -18.28 -15.68 -22.19
C GLY A 351 -19.56 -15.98 -21.39
N LEU A 352 -20.24 -14.96 -20.86
CA LEU A 352 -21.55 -15.15 -20.22
C LEU A 352 -22.60 -15.56 -21.25
N TRP A 353 -22.61 -14.93 -22.43
CA TRP A 353 -23.57 -15.25 -23.49
C TRP A 353 -23.37 -16.64 -24.08
N SER A 354 -22.13 -17.11 -24.25
CA SER A 354 -21.87 -18.47 -24.72
C SER A 354 -22.42 -19.54 -23.74
N VAL A 355 -22.41 -19.27 -22.44
CA VAL A 355 -22.99 -20.15 -21.41
C VAL A 355 -24.53 -20.01 -21.35
N VAL A 356 -25.06 -18.78 -21.44
CA VAL A 356 -26.51 -18.51 -21.35
C VAL A 356 -27.28 -19.08 -22.56
N GLN A 357 -26.69 -19.09 -23.76
CA GLN A 357 -27.24 -19.76 -24.95
C GLN A 357 -27.47 -21.27 -24.73
N GLY A 358 -26.78 -21.89 -23.76
CA GLY A 358 -26.89 -23.30 -23.44
C GLY A 358 -27.96 -23.69 -22.40
N GLY A 359 -28.60 -22.74 -21.69
CA GLY A 359 -29.54 -23.17 -20.64
C GLY A 359 -30.32 -22.15 -19.81
N LEU A 360 -30.18 -20.82 -20.00
CA LEU A 360 -30.81 -19.83 -19.09
C LEU A 360 -31.59 -18.71 -19.79
N ALA A 361 -31.93 -18.87 -21.07
CA ALA A 361 -32.71 -17.89 -21.83
C ALA A 361 -34.12 -17.59 -21.25
N GLN A 362 -34.61 -18.36 -20.26
CA GLN A 362 -35.90 -18.15 -19.60
C GLN A 362 -35.82 -17.45 -18.23
N ALA A 363 -34.62 -17.18 -17.68
CA ALA A 363 -34.44 -16.70 -16.31
C ALA A 363 -33.88 -15.28 -16.18
N THR A 364 -33.54 -14.61 -17.28
CA THR A 364 -32.98 -13.25 -17.26
C THR A 364 -34.05 -12.20 -17.58
N ASP A 365 -34.24 -11.26 -16.66
CA ASP A 365 -35.09 -10.08 -16.90
C ASP A 365 -34.56 -9.30 -18.11
N GLY A 366 -35.47 -8.88 -19.02
CA GLY A 366 -35.11 -8.16 -20.24
C GLY A 366 -34.28 -6.88 -19.98
N SER A 367 -34.41 -6.27 -18.81
CA SER A 367 -33.61 -5.11 -18.40
C SER A 367 -32.13 -5.44 -18.12
N PHE A 368 -31.82 -6.65 -17.65
CA PHE A 368 -30.44 -7.05 -17.35
C PHE A 368 -29.68 -7.39 -18.64
N ALA A 369 -30.31 -8.14 -19.54
CA ALA A 369 -29.77 -8.45 -20.85
C ALA A 369 -29.45 -7.18 -21.67
N GLN A 370 -30.35 -6.19 -21.61
CA GLN A 370 -30.15 -4.91 -22.29
C GLN A 370 -28.94 -4.14 -21.73
N ARG A 371 -28.77 -4.09 -20.40
CA ARG A 371 -27.60 -3.42 -19.79
C ARG A 371 -26.28 -4.06 -20.20
N LEU A 372 -26.20 -5.40 -20.20
CA LEU A 372 -25.00 -6.11 -20.65
C LEU A 372 -24.67 -5.79 -22.11
N ASN A 373 -25.69 -5.68 -22.97
CA ASN A 373 -25.52 -5.31 -24.37
C ASN A 373 -24.96 -3.89 -24.52
N ASP A 374 -25.57 -2.93 -23.84
CA ASP A 374 -25.16 -1.52 -23.90
C ASP A 374 -23.72 -1.35 -23.40
N THR A 375 -23.34 -2.08 -22.34
CA THR A 375 -21.96 -2.16 -21.86
C THR A 375 -21.02 -2.78 -22.90
N ALA A 376 -21.37 -3.91 -23.52
CA ALA A 376 -20.54 -4.56 -24.54
C ALA A 376 -20.33 -3.65 -25.77
N ARG A 377 -21.39 -3.04 -26.29
CA ARG A 377 -21.33 -2.10 -27.42
C ARG A 377 -20.45 -0.90 -27.10
N THR A 378 -20.60 -0.35 -25.91
CA THR A 378 -19.82 0.79 -25.45
C THR A 378 -18.35 0.43 -25.32
N ALA A 379 -18.05 -0.72 -24.69
CA ALA A 379 -16.70 -1.24 -24.55
C ALA A 379 -16.04 -1.46 -25.90
N PHE A 380 -16.72 -2.10 -26.86
CA PHE A 380 -16.19 -2.36 -28.20
C PHE A 380 -15.83 -1.08 -28.94
N LYS A 381 -16.72 -0.09 -28.95
CA LYS A 381 -16.46 1.19 -29.62
C LYS A 381 -15.30 1.98 -29.00
N ARG A 382 -15.01 1.77 -27.72
CA ARG A 382 -13.93 2.43 -26.98
C ARG A 382 -12.57 1.76 -27.14
N LEU A 383 -12.51 0.53 -27.66
CA LEU A 383 -11.26 -0.15 -27.94
C LEU A 383 -10.54 0.49 -29.15
N PRO A 384 -9.20 0.52 -29.16
CA PRO A 384 -8.41 0.78 -30.36
C PRO A 384 -8.71 -0.23 -31.48
N ALA A 385 -8.51 0.14 -32.75
CA ALA A 385 -8.86 -0.69 -33.91
C ALA A 385 -8.23 -2.10 -33.88
N GLU A 386 -6.99 -2.22 -33.40
CA GLU A 386 -6.31 -3.51 -33.25
C GLU A 386 -7.03 -4.40 -32.22
N GLN A 387 -7.38 -3.84 -31.06
CA GLN A 387 -8.11 -4.57 -30.00
C GLN A 387 -9.57 -4.85 -30.39
N GLN A 388 -10.20 -4.01 -31.19
CA GLN A 388 -11.52 -4.30 -31.79
C GLN A 388 -11.45 -5.53 -32.69
N ARG A 389 -10.38 -5.67 -33.49
CA ARG A 389 -10.19 -6.83 -34.35
C ARG A 389 -10.02 -8.10 -33.52
N GLU A 390 -9.24 -8.05 -32.45
CA GLU A 390 -9.06 -9.15 -31.50
C GLU A 390 -10.38 -9.56 -30.85
N HIS A 391 -11.13 -8.59 -30.31
CA HIS A 391 -12.39 -8.83 -29.58
C HIS A 391 -13.66 -8.88 -30.44
N ALA A 392 -13.52 -9.02 -31.76
CA ALA A 392 -14.64 -9.05 -32.70
C ALA A 392 -15.57 -10.24 -32.45
N HIS A 393 -15.01 -11.38 -32.05
CA HIS A 393 -15.74 -12.62 -31.75
C HIS A 393 -16.64 -12.48 -30.52
N GLU A 394 -16.14 -11.88 -29.44
CA GLU A 394 -16.92 -11.69 -28.21
C GLU A 394 -18.09 -10.73 -28.45
N MET A 395 -17.88 -9.69 -29.26
CA MET A 395 -18.97 -8.80 -29.68
C MET A 395 -19.99 -9.52 -30.57
N ALA A 396 -19.54 -10.37 -31.51
CA ALA A 396 -20.43 -11.18 -32.35
C ALA A 396 -21.29 -12.13 -31.50
N THR A 397 -20.68 -12.83 -30.53
CA THR A 397 -21.36 -13.73 -29.61
C THR A 397 -22.46 -13.01 -28.81
N CYS A 398 -22.20 -11.77 -28.37
CA CYS A 398 -23.21 -10.93 -27.71
C CYS A 398 -24.43 -10.65 -28.62
N LEU A 399 -24.19 -10.30 -29.88
CA LEU A 399 -25.26 -9.99 -30.85
C LEU A 399 -26.07 -11.25 -31.22
N ILE A 400 -25.41 -12.39 -31.40
CA ILE A 400 -26.06 -13.69 -31.67
C ILE A 400 -26.90 -14.10 -30.46
N GLY A 401 -26.41 -13.94 -29.23
CA GLY A 401 -27.15 -14.21 -27.99
C GLY A 401 -28.45 -13.41 -27.86
N GLN A 402 -28.50 -12.22 -28.44
CA GLN A 402 -29.70 -11.36 -28.46
C GLN A 402 -30.63 -11.64 -29.63
N ARG A 403 -30.29 -12.61 -30.51
CA ARG A 403 -30.99 -12.90 -31.76
C ARG A 403 -31.01 -11.72 -32.74
N ALA A 404 -30.06 -10.79 -32.62
CA ALA A 404 -29.87 -9.68 -33.55
C ALA A 404 -29.06 -10.16 -34.78
N TYR A 405 -29.53 -11.21 -35.46
CA TYR A 405 -28.75 -11.95 -36.44
C TYR A 405 -28.32 -11.11 -37.65
N ASP A 406 -29.16 -10.17 -38.13
CA ASP A 406 -28.80 -9.25 -39.22
C ASP A 406 -27.64 -8.31 -38.87
N GLU A 407 -27.61 -7.85 -37.62
CA GLU A 407 -26.53 -6.98 -37.14
C GLU A 407 -25.26 -7.78 -36.87
N ALA A 408 -25.39 -8.96 -36.26
CA ALA A 408 -24.29 -9.90 -36.07
C ALA A 408 -23.64 -10.28 -37.42
N ASN A 409 -24.44 -10.55 -38.44
CA ASN A 409 -23.95 -10.94 -39.76
C ASN A 409 -23.10 -9.83 -40.40
N ARG A 410 -23.59 -8.59 -40.39
CA ARG A 410 -22.83 -7.42 -40.88
C ARG A 410 -21.55 -7.16 -40.07
N HIS A 411 -21.63 -7.28 -38.75
CA HIS A 411 -20.48 -7.12 -37.86
C HIS A 411 -19.40 -8.16 -38.16
N VAL A 412 -19.78 -9.44 -38.20
CA VAL A 412 -18.85 -10.54 -38.50
C VAL A 412 -18.26 -10.34 -39.90
N TYR A 413 -19.07 -10.07 -40.92
CA TYR A 413 -18.59 -9.81 -42.28
C TYR A 413 -17.50 -8.72 -42.32
N THR A 414 -17.71 -7.62 -41.61
CA THR A 414 -16.75 -6.49 -41.53
C THR A 414 -15.39 -6.93 -40.95
N TRP A 415 -15.37 -7.84 -39.98
CA TRP A 415 -14.15 -8.27 -39.27
C TRP A 415 -13.56 -9.59 -39.79
N LEU A 416 -14.25 -10.25 -40.71
CA LEU A 416 -13.82 -11.47 -41.41
C LEU A 416 -12.97 -11.13 -42.65
N HIS A 417 -13.10 -9.91 -43.17
CA HIS A 417 -12.35 -9.42 -44.33
C HIS A 417 -11.23 -8.48 -43.85
N ASP A 418 -10.06 -8.57 -44.48
CA ASP A 418 -8.96 -7.63 -44.22
C ASP A 418 -9.17 -6.28 -44.93
N SER A 419 -8.19 -5.37 -44.83
CA SER A 419 -8.27 -4.05 -45.49
C SER A 419 -8.27 -4.12 -47.02
N GLN A 420 -7.99 -5.29 -47.60
CA GLN A 420 -7.99 -5.57 -49.04
C GLN A 420 -9.21 -6.43 -49.45
N ASP A 421 -10.22 -6.53 -48.58
CA ASP A 421 -11.43 -7.33 -48.79
C ASP A 421 -11.15 -8.84 -48.95
N THR A 422 -10.02 -9.33 -48.43
CA THR A 422 -9.67 -10.75 -48.48
C THR A 422 -10.24 -11.48 -47.26
N LEU A 423 -10.94 -12.59 -47.51
CA LEU A 423 -11.51 -13.45 -46.47
C LEU A 423 -10.41 -14.11 -45.62
N MET A 424 -10.41 -13.81 -44.31
CA MET A 424 -9.49 -14.39 -43.33
C MET A 424 -10.00 -15.75 -42.84
N TRP A 425 -9.94 -16.76 -43.71
CA TRP A 425 -10.44 -18.12 -43.45
C TRP A 425 -9.84 -18.82 -42.21
N TRP A 426 -8.67 -18.36 -41.73
CA TRP A 426 -8.00 -18.89 -40.54
C TRP A 426 -8.62 -18.40 -39.22
N ARG A 427 -9.50 -17.39 -39.25
CA ARG A 427 -10.26 -16.93 -38.07
C ARG A 427 -11.50 -17.81 -37.84
N LEU A 428 -11.26 -19.04 -37.39
CA LEU A 428 -12.30 -20.05 -37.25
C LEU A 428 -13.45 -19.63 -36.32
N ASP A 429 -13.18 -18.88 -35.25
CA ASP A 429 -14.22 -18.38 -34.35
C ASP A 429 -15.23 -17.48 -35.05
N LEU A 430 -14.75 -16.51 -35.82
CA LEU A 430 -15.63 -15.62 -36.59
C LEU A 430 -16.32 -16.34 -37.74
N MET A 431 -15.67 -17.32 -38.37
CA MET A 431 -16.32 -18.14 -39.40
C MET A 431 -17.48 -18.96 -38.82
N LEU A 432 -17.30 -19.50 -37.61
CA LEU A 432 -18.36 -20.21 -36.89
C LEU A 432 -19.47 -19.24 -36.46
N ASP A 433 -19.14 -18.06 -35.94
CA ASP A 433 -20.12 -17.01 -35.67
C ASP A 433 -20.92 -16.65 -36.93
N TYR A 434 -20.24 -16.51 -38.07
CA TYR A 434 -20.87 -16.19 -39.36
C TYR A 434 -21.87 -17.26 -39.78
N ALA A 435 -21.50 -18.53 -39.67
CA ALA A 435 -22.40 -19.64 -39.95
C ALA A 435 -23.61 -19.67 -39.00
N GLU A 436 -23.40 -19.40 -37.70
CA GLU A 436 -24.47 -19.27 -36.70
C GLU A 436 -25.42 -18.09 -37.02
N THR A 437 -24.94 -16.98 -37.58
CA THR A 437 -25.83 -15.90 -38.03
C THR A 437 -26.74 -16.33 -39.18
N PHE A 438 -26.22 -17.09 -40.16
CA PHE A 438 -27.04 -17.60 -41.27
C PHE A 438 -28.06 -18.64 -40.82
N GLU A 439 -27.69 -19.49 -39.85
CA GLU A 439 -28.63 -20.42 -39.21
C GLU A 439 -29.78 -19.66 -38.53
N GLY A 440 -29.47 -18.64 -37.73
CA GLY A 440 -30.48 -17.79 -37.08
C GLY A 440 -31.39 -17.04 -38.07
N LEU A 441 -30.88 -16.69 -39.26
CA LEU A 441 -31.64 -16.10 -40.37
C LEU A 441 -32.38 -17.13 -41.23
N LYS A 442 -32.30 -18.43 -40.91
CA LYS A 442 -32.88 -19.56 -41.65
C LYS A 442 -32.33 -19.74 -43.08
N HIS A 443 -31.12 -19.24 -43.34
CA HIS A 443 -30.37 -19.48 -44.57
C HIS A 443 -29.49 -20.73 -44.42
N PHE A 444 -30.13 -21.89 -44.22
CA PHE A 444 -29.45 -23.13 -43.85
C PHE A 444 -28.42 -23.63 -44.88
N ASP A 445 -28.65 -23.38 -46.17
CA ASP A 445 -27.70 -23.78 -47.22
C ASP A 445 -26.42 -22.94 -47.19
N THR A 446 -26.55 -21.64 -46.94
CA THR A 446 -25.39 -20.75 -46.77
C THR A 446 -24.64 -21.07 -45.49
N ALA A 447 -25.36 -21.36 -44.40
CA ALA A 447 -24.74 -21.81 -43.14
C ALA A 447 -23.93 -23.11 -43.33
N ALA A 448 -24.47 -24.08 -44.07
CA ALA A 448 -23.78 -25.32 -44.39
C ALA A 448 -22.53 -25.10 -45.25
N GLN A 449 -22.57 -24.20 -46.23
CA GLN A 449 -21.41 -23.85 -47.05
C GLN A 449 -20.27 -23.25 -46.20
N VAL A 450 -20.59 -22.37 -45.25
CA VAL A 450 -19.59 -21.79 -44.35
C VAL A 450 -19.05 -22.85 -43.37
N ALA A 451 -19.90 -23.74 -42.85
CA ALA A 451 -19.49 -24.87 -42.01
C ALA A 451 -18.50 -25.81 -42.73
N ASP A 452 -18.72 -26.10 -44.02
CA ASP A 452 -17.82 -26.89 -44.86
C ASP A 452 -16.44 -26.23 -45.04
N GLN A 453 -16.41 -24.91 -45.17
CA GLN A 453 -15.17 -24.14 -45.22
C GLN A 453 -14.41 -24.21 -43.89
N VAL A 454 -15.11 -24.10 -42.75
CA VAL A 454 -14.52 -24.27 -41.42
C VAL A 454 -13.97 -25.69 -41.23
N ARG A 455 -14.69 -26.72 -41.68
CA ARG A 455 -14.24 -28.12 -41.63
C ARG A 455 -12.95 -28.32 -42.42
N THR A 456 -12.87 -27.73 -43.61
CA THR A 456 -11.68 -27.76 -44.46
C THR A 456 -10.51 -27.02 -43.80
N GLY A 457 -10.76 -25.85 -43.20
CA GLY A 457 -9.78 -25.06 -42.46
C GLY A 457 -9.20 -25.81 -41.25
N LEU A 458 -10.06 -26.41 -40.43
CA LEU A 458 -9.66 -27.25 -39.29
C LEU A 458 -8.81 -28.44 -39.72
N GLY A 459 -9.15 -29.08 -40.85
CA GLY A 459 -8.35 -30.17 -41.42
C GLY A 459 -6.94 -29.73 -41.81
N ARG A 460 -6.79 -28.56 -42.43
CA ARG A 460 -5.47 -27.99 -42.80
C ARG A 460 -4.65 -27.61 -41.58
N LEU A 461 -5.26 -26.97 -40.58
CA LEU A 461 -4.55 -26.55 -39.35
C LEU A 461 -4.10 -27.72 -38.48
N ARG A 462 -4.86 -28.82 -38.46
CA ARG A 462 -4.43 -30.09 -37.85
C ARG A 462 -3.19 -30.67 -38.52
N ALA A 463 -3.08 -30.56 -39.85
CA ALA A 463 -1.94 -31.05 -40.61
C ALA A 463 -0.68 -30.18 -40.43
N THR A 464 -0.83 -28.86 -40.25
CA THR A 464 0.29 -27.91 -40.14
C THR A 464 0.80 -27.67 -38.71
N ARG A 465 0.13 -28.18 -37.66
CA ARG A 465 0.47 -27.99 -36.22
C ARG A 465 0.61 -26.51 -35.79
N GLN A 466 -0.06 -25.60 -36.47
CA GLN A 466 0.01 -24.17 -36.20
C GLN A 466 -0.93 -23.69 -35.08
N MET A 467 -1.72 -24.58 -34.47
CA MET A 467 -2.70 -24.29 -33.43
C MET A 467 -2.66 -25.37 -32.35
N SER A 468 -2.97 -25.00 -31.10
CA SER A 468 -2.92 -25.97 -30.00
C SER A 468 -4.00 -27.06 -30.15
N ALA A 469 -3.72 -28.26 -29.65
CA ALA A 469 -4.68 -29.36 -29.71
C ALA A 469 -6.00 -29.06 -28.97
N SER A 470 -5.96 -28.18 -27.96
CA SER A 470 -7.14 -27.75 -27.20
C SER A 470 -8.06 -26.85 -28.02
N GLU A 471 -7.52 -25.83 -28.70
CA GLU A 471 -8.30 -24.90 -29.54
C GLU A 471 -8.95 -25.63 -30.72
N ILE A 472 -8.21 -26.54 -31.36
CA ILE A 472 -8.73 -27.39 -32.44
C ILE A 472 -9.91 -28.25 -31.97
N HIS A 473 -9.86 -28.74 -30.73
CA HIS A 473 -10.94 -29.53 -30.15
C HIS A 473 -12.16 -28.66 -29.85
N GLU A 474 -11.97 -27.47 -29.28
CA GLU A 474 -13.03 -26.52 -28.96
C GLU A 474 -13.82 -26.07 -30.20
N HIS A 475 -13.12 -25.58 -31.24
CA HIS A 475 -13.78 -25.23 -32.50
C HIS A 475 -14.44 -26.44 -33.18
N GLY A 476 -13.84 -27.63 -33.06
CA GLY A 476 -14.41 -28.87 -33.57
C GLY A 476 -15.72 -29.27 -32.89
N MET A 477 -15.80 -29.10 -31.56
CA MET A 477 -17.02 -29.33 -30.79
C MET A 477 -18.12 -28.33 -31.16
N ARG A 478 -17.76 -27.06 -31.35
CA ARG A 478 -18.70 -26.02 -31.77
C ARG A 478 -19.24 -26.24 -33.18
N LEU A 479 -18.37 -26.65 -34.13
CA LEU A 479 -18.78 -27.08 -35.46
C LEU A 479 -19.74 -28.27 -35.42
N ALA A 480 -19.44 -29.29 -34.61
CA ALA A 480 -20.32 -30.46 -34.48
C ALA A 480 -21.71 -30.11 -33.90
N ALA A 481 -21.76 -29.16 -32.96
CA ALA A 481 -23.01 -28.65 -32.43
C ALA A 481 -23.81 -27.87 -33.48
N LEU A 482 -23.14 -27.06 -34.30
CA LEU A 482 -23.76 -26.37 -35.43
C LEU A 482 -24.29 -27.35 -36.49
N ASP A 483 -23.50 -28.35 -36.89
CA ASP A 483 -23.91 -29.38 -37.86
C ASP A 483 -25.16 -30.12 -37.38
N ARG A 484 -25.27 -30.42 -36.08
CA ARG A 484 -26.47 -31.03 -35.50
C ARG A 484 -27.70 -30.14 -35.64
N ARG A 485 -27.59 -28.85 -35.32
CA ARG A 485 -28.69 -27.87 -35.47
C ARG A 485 -29.13 -27.70 -36.93
N LEU A 486 -28.18 -27.68 -37.87
CA LEU A 486 -28.47 -27.58 -39.30
C LEU A 486 -29.20 -28.81 -39.84
N LEU A 487 -28.94 -30.01 -39.30
CA LEU A 487 -29.67 -31.23 -39.64
C LEU A 487 -31.10 -31.21 -39.06
N GLU A 488 -31.28 -30.71 -37.85
CA GLU A 488 -32.58 -30.58 -37.19
C GLU A 488 -33.46 -29.51 -37.84
N GLY A 489 -32.91 -28.39 -38.30
CA GLY A 489 -33.66 -27.30 -38.94
C GLY A 489 -34.03 -27.51 -40.42
N LYS A 490 -33.48 -28.55 -41.06
CA LYS A 490 -33.82 -28.96 -42.45
C LYS A 490 -34.94 -30.01 -42.52
N GLY A 491 -35.31 -30.61 -41.38
CA GLY A 491 -36.49 -31.48 -41.25
C GLY A 491 -37.71 -30.68 -40.83
#